data_AF-A0A813LRT2-F1
#
_entry.id   AF-A0A813LRT2-F1
#
_cell.length_a   1.000
_cell.length_b   1.000
_cell.length_c   1.000
_cell.angle_alpha   90.00
_cell.angle_beta   90.00
_cell.angle_gamma   90.00
#
_symmetry.space_group_name_H-M   'P 1'
#
loop_
_entity.id
_entity.type
_entity.pdbx_description
1 polymer ?
#
loop_
_entity_poly.entity_id
_entity_poly.type
_entity_poly.pdbx_seq_one_letter_code
_entity_poly.pdbx_strand_id
1 'polypeptide(L)'
;MRTLRGFNLGGAVLRIGRHNAYVAGFPDREKLLQELGFIWDSQDLRFTQQLLPALQMFKDWYGHLNVPFRFVIQDSPDMPALLKEFKLGKVVNQVRSSKYLVKNEAHRLQILDQLGFVWDSEEFNFQEFIIPALEWYRHEFGDLLVPLKYELPESDPLPKLLWGFKFGAAVNKIRSRQEYVKGRPDRQKVLDELGLICEAIPDLEKSMNELGLVGNPQDFIFTQQLLPALRIFRDRHGHSNVPVSFVIQYSTDTPVLLRGFQLGRVVSQIRSSKYLVKNETGRLHALDELGFVWDSEKFKFQELIIPALEWYRREFGNLSVPLKYELPESDPLPKLLWGFKLGAAVNKIRSRQGYVKGRPDRQRVLDELGLICEASPDRKKSMKELGHVGKPQDIIFTQQLLPALQMFRDWHGHLNVPVRFIMPESQDIPTLLQGFPLGLVTNQIRSYKYLVKNEADRLHALEKLGFVWNSLDFTFHEKIVVSLEWYKRTFGNLLVPLNYELPEVGPTPKLLWGFKLGAAVNKIRSRQDYVKGRPDRQKVLEELGFAWERK
;
A
#
# COMPACT_ATOMS: atom_id res chain seq x y z
N MET A 1 14.58 21.64 71.98
CA MET A 1 13.62 21.54 70.85
C MET A 1 12.89 20.21 70.97
N ARG A 2 11.61 20.21 71.37
CA ARG A 2 10.79 18.98 71.33
C ARG A 2 10.59 18.60 69.87
N THR A 3 10.92 17.36 69.53
CA THR A 3 10.81 16.82 68.17
C THR A 3 9.37 16.91 67.70
N LEU A 4 9.13 17.66 66.62
CA LEU A 4 7.82 17.84 65.95
C LEU A 4 7.25 16.54 65.34
N ARG A 5 7.85 15.38 65.63
CA ARG A 5 7.39 14.07 65.14
C ARG A 5 6.06 13.71 65.82
N GLY A 6 5.02 13.56 65.01
CA GLY A 6 3.67 13.19 65.47
C GLY A 6 2.71 14.37 65.64
N PHE A 7 3.16 15.61 65.44
CA PHE A 7 2.25 16.75 65.44
C PHE A 7 1.39 16.75 64.17
N ASN A 8 0.07 16.63 64.34
CA ASN A 8 -0.87 16.69 63.22
C ASN A 8 -1.05 18.14 62.75
N LEU A 9 -0.06 18.60 61.97
CA LEU A 9 -0.03 19.94 61.40
C LEU A 9 -1.28 20.22 60.55
N GLY A 10 -1.73 19.25 59.75
CA GLY A 10 -2.95 19.40 58.93
C GLY A 10 -4.20 19.69 59.77
N GLY A 11 -4.38 18.95 60.87
CA GLY A 11 -5.48 19.18 61.81
C GLY A 11 -5.37 20.48 62.61
N ALA A 12 -4.15 20.98 62.85
CA ALA A 12 -3.92 22.28 63.50
C ALA A 12 -4.23 23.44 62.53
N VAL A 13 -3.75 23.37 61.29
CA VAL A 13 -4.01 24.34 60.22
C VAL A 13 -5.52 24.46 59.94
N LEU A 14 -6.23 23.33 59.87
CA LEU A 14 -7.70 23.34 59.69
C LEU A 14 -8.44 24.03 60.84
N ARG A 15 -7.98 23.87 62.09
CA ARG A 15 -8.58 24.50 63.26
C ARG A 15 -8.27 26.00 63.35
N ILE A 16 -7.06 26.40 62.94
CA ILE A 16 -6.70 27.81 62.79
C ILE A 16 -7.60 28.47 61.76
N GLY A 17 -7.74 27.88 60.55
CA GLY A 17 -8.53 28.46 59.47
C GLY A 17 -10.05 28.45 59.68
N ARG A 18 -10.63 27.44 60.35
CA ARG A 18 -12.09 27.34 60.54
C ARG A 18 -12.63 27.97 61.82
N HIS A 19 -11.82 28.03 62.87
CA HIS A 19 -12.29 28.39 64.21
C HIS A 19 -11.43 29.47 64.87
N ASN A 20 -10.50 30.10 64.14
CA ASN A 20 -9.47 31.00 64.67
C ASN A 20 -8.75 30.41 65.90
N ALA A 21 -8.70 29.08 65.99
CA ALA A 21 -8.11 28.40 67.13
C ALA A 21 -6.63 28.79 67.22
N TYR A 22 -6.12 29.02 68.43
CA TYR A 22 -4.75 29.46 68.71
C TYR A 22 -4.41 30.91 68.31
N VAL A 23 -5.30 31.60 67.60
CA VAL A 23 -5.06 32.93 67.05
C VAL A 23 -6.03 33.98 67.61
N ALA A 24 -7.27 33.59 67.92
CA ALA A 24 -8.25 34.46 68.57
C ALA A 24 -7.70 35.06 69.87
N GLY A 25 -7.65 36.39 69.94
CA GLY A 25 -7.14 37.16 71.09
C GLY A 25 -5.62 37.39 71.12
N PHE A 26 -4.87 36.97 70.08
CA PHE A 26 -3.40 37.13 70.01
C PHE A 26 -2.97 37.76 68.68
N PRO A 27 -2.95 39.11 68.57
CA PRO A 27 -2.64 39.82 67.31
C PRO A 27 -1.22 39.53 66.78
N ASP A 28 -0.25 39.26 67.66
CA ASP A 28 1.11 38.89 67.27
C ASP A 28 1.14 37.55 66.48
N ARG A 29 0.22 36.63 66.77
CA ARG A 29 0.10 35.34 66.06
C ARG A 29 -0.57 35.50 64.70
N GLU A 30 -1.54 36.41 64.58
CA GLU A 30 -2.09 36.79 63.26
C GLU A 30 -1.01 37.40 62.38
N LYS A 31 -0.22 38.33 62.92
CA LYS A 31 0.86 38.97 62.19
C LYS A 31 1.93 37.97 61.71
N LEU A 32 2.34 37.04 62.57
CA LEU A 32 3.28 35.97 62.20
C LEU A 32 2.70 35.05 61.12
N LEU A 33 1.42 34.68 61.21
CA LEU A 33 0.76 33.87 60.19
C LEU A 33 0.63 34.64 58.86
N GLN A 34 0.41 35.95 58.90
CA GLN A 34 0.39 36.81 57.73
C GLN A 34 1.78 36.93 57.08
N GLU A 35 2.84 37.12 57.87
CA GLU A 35 4.24 37.13 57.40
C GLU A 35 4.65 35.78 56.78
N LEU A 36 4.09 34.67 57.27
CA LEU A 36 4.29 33.32 56.72
C LEU A 36 3.41 33.01 55.50
N GLY A 37 2.50 33.92 55.11
CA GLY A 37 1.58 33.71 53.98
C GLY A 37 0.50 32.65 54.25
N PHE A 38 0.04 32.54 55.50
CA PHE A 38 -0.97 31.56 55.89
C PHE A 38 -2.29 31.74 55.13
N ILE A 39 -2.79 30.65 54.57
CA ILE A 39 -4.01 30.63 53.75
C ILE A 39 -5.22 30.44 54.66
N TRP A 40 -5.98 31.51 54.85
CA TRP A 40 -7.19 31.52 55.68
C TRP A 40 -8.37 30.82 54.99
N ASP A 41 -8.55 31.05 53.69
CA ASP A 41 -9.54 30.35 52.88
C ASP A 41 -8.87 29.49 51.79
N SER A 42 -8.86 28.18 52.03
CA SER A 42 -8.37 27.20 51.05
C SER A 42 -9.17 27.18 49.74
N GLN A 43 -10.44 27.63 49.76
CA GLN A 43 -11.26 27.74 48.55
C GLN A 43 -10.86 28.97 47.74
N ASP A 44 -10.55 30.08 48.40
CA ASP A 44 -10.08 31.30 47.75
C ASP A 44 -8.73 31.08 47.05
N LEU A 45 -7.77 30.42 47.71
CA LEU A 45 -6.53 30.04 47.05
C LEU A 45 -6.78 29.13 45.84
N ARG A 46 -7.63 28.11 45.97
CA ARG A 46 -7.98 27.22 44.86
C ARG A 46 -8.65 27.97 43.71
N PHE A 47 -9.47 28.97 43.99
CA PHE A 47 -10.15 29.76 42.98
C PHE A 47 -9.16 30.73 42.31
N THR A 48 -8.55 31.62 43.08
CA THR A 48 -7.77 32.76 42.60
C THR A 48 -6.38 32.37 42.11
N GLN A 49 -5.70 31.44 42.79
CA GLN A 49 -4.30 31.08 42.48
C GLN A 49 -4.15 29.79 41.66
N GLN A 50 -5.21 28.97 41.56
CA GLN A 50 -5.18 27.75 40.75
C GLN A 50 -6.19 27.77 39.61
N LEU A 51 -7.48 27.90 39.88
CA LEU A 51 -8.52 27.80 38.85
C LEU A 51 -8.45 28.93 37.83
N LEU A 52 -8.38 30.20 38.25
CA LEU A 52 -8.38 31.33 37.31
C LEU A 52 -7.16 31.33 36.37
N PRO A 53 -5.90 31.19 36.86
CA PRO A 53 -4.75 31.12 35.97
C PRO A 53 -4.81 29.90 35.04
N ALA A 54 -5.26 28.75 35.55
CA ALA A 54 -5.43 27.54 34.74
C ALA A 54 -6.47 27.71 33.63
N LEU A 55 -7.58 28.40 33.89
CA LEU A 55 -8.60 28.71 32.89
C LEU A 55 -8.07 29.70 31.85
N GLN A 56 -7.36 30.75 32.27
CA GLN A 56 -6.77 31.71 31.34
C GLN A 56 -5.81 31.02 30.38
N MET A 57 -4.90 30.18 30.89
CA MET A 57 -4.00 29.40 30.06
C MET A 57 -4.72 28.47 29.08
N PHE A 58 -5.78 27.79 29.55
CA PHE A 58 -6.58 26.94 28.67
C PHE A 58 -7.26 27.76 27.56
N LYS A 59 -7.76 28.96 27.89
CA LYS A 59 -8.34 29.88 26.91
C LYS A 59 -7.31 30.35 25.89
N ASP A 60 -6.09 30.64 26.33
CA ASP A 60 -5.01 31.07 25.43
C ASP A 60 -4.58 29.94 24.47
N TRP A 61 -4.65 28.68 24.92
CA TRP A 61 -4.31 27.52 24.09
C TRP A 61 -5.39 27.09 23.11
N TYR A 62 -6.65 27.06 23.56
CA TYR A 62 -7.76 26.46 22.79
C TYR A 62 -8.78 27.50 22.30
N GLY A 63 -8.69 28.75 22.73
CA GLY A 63 -9.62 29.82 22.39
C GLY A 63 -10.97 29.76 23.10
N HIS A 64 -11.27 28.68 23.83
CA HIS A 64 -12.53 28.47 24.53
C HIS A 64 -12.32 27.91 25.95
N LEU A 65 -13.37 27.96 26.80
CA LEU A 65 -13.33 27.44 28.17
C LEU A 65 -14.12 26.14 28.38
N ASN A 66 -14.46 25.42 27.30
CA ASN A 66 -15.01 24.07 27.41
C ASN A 66 -13.94 23.01 27.78
N VAL A 67 -13.55 22.95 29.05
CA VAL A 67 -12.49 22.03 29.50
C VAL A 67 -12.99 20.58 29.59
N PRO A 68 -12.30 19.59 28.97
CA PRO A 68 -12.61 18.16 29.11
C PRO A 68 -12.36 17.62 30.52
N PHE A 69 -13.19 16.67 30.98
CA PHE A 69 -13.09 16.10 32.34
C PHE A 69 -11.70 15.53 32.71
N ARG A 70 -11.02 14.90 31.75
CA ARG A 70 -9.69 14.28 31.97
C ARG A 70 -8.52 15.23 31.73
N PHE A 71 -8.78 16.52 31.47
CA PHE A 71 -7.73 17.48 31.20
C PHE A 71 -6.87 17.75 32.44
N VAL A 72 -5.56 17.64 32.28
CA VAL A 72 -4.54 17.89 33.29
C VAL A 72 -3.50 18.81 32.68
N ILE A 73 -3.11 19.84 33.42
CA ILE A 73 -2.06 20.75 32.98
C ILE A 73 -0.72 20.02 33.07
N GLN A 74 -0.01 19.94 31.94
CA GLN A 74 1.29 19.29 31.85
C GLN A 74 2.38 20.15 32.48
N ASP A 75 3.43 19.49 32.98
CA ASP A 75 4.59 20.14 33.59
C ASP A 75 5.41 20.87 32.52
N SER A 76 5.66 22.16 32.72
CA SER A 76 6.47 23.00 31.83
C SER A 76 7.32 23.95 32.69
N PRO A 77 8.58 24.24 32.29
CA PRO A 77 9.52 25.03 33.09
C PRO A 77 9.02 26.44 33.46
N ASP A 78 8.11 27.02 32.66
CA ASP A 78 7.57 28.37 32.88
C ASP A 78 6.26 28.38 33.72
N MET A 79 5.84 27.23 34.25
CA MET A 79 4.55 27.09 34.96
C MET A 79 4.63 27.48 36.44
N PRO A 80 3.61 28.18 36.97
CA PRO A 80 3.46 28.36 38.42
C PRO A 80 3.46 27.00 39.14
N ALA A 81 4.26 26.88 40.20
CA ALA A 81 4.40 25.63 40.96
C ALA A 81 3.06 25.04 41.45
N LEU A 82 2.05 25.90 41.69
CA LEU A 82 0.71 25.52 42.14
C LEU A 82 -0.16 24.85 41.07
N LEU A 83 0.24 24.91 39.78
CA LEU A 83 -0.49 24.36 38.64
C LEU A 83 0.12 23.05 38.11
N LYS A 84 1.26 22.64 38.64
CA LYS A 84 1.93 21.38 38.26
C LYS A 84 1.01 20.18 38.54
N GLU A 85 0.74 19.40 37.51
CA GLU A 85 -0.19 18.25 37.52
C GLU A 85 -1.63 18.60 37.95
N PHE A 86 -2.02 19.87 37.83
CA PHE A 86 -3.34 20.31 38.24
C PHE A 86 -4.42 19.72 37.33
N LYS A 87 -5.34 18.95 37.93
CA LYS A 87 -6.45 18.27 37.24
C LYS A 87 -7.59 19.24 36.98
N LEU A 88 -7.34 20.26 36.15
CA LEU A 88 -8.28 21.33 35.83
C LEU A 88 -9.64 20.77 35.38
N GLY A 89 -9.66 19.71 34.55
CA GLY A 89 -10.91 19.09 34.08
C GLY A 89 -11.82 18.57 35.19
N LYS A 90 -11.24 18.03 36.27
CA LYS A 90 -12.00 17.58 37.44
C LYS A 90 -12.58 18.75 38.22
N VAL A 91 -11.78 19.80 38.42
CA VAL A 91 -12.19 20.99 39.17
C VAL A 91 -13.28 21.73 38.41
N VAL A 92 -13.13 21.95 37.11
CA VAL A 92 -14.17 22.54 36.24
C VAL A 92 -15.46 21.74 36.29
N ASN A 93 -15.38 20.40 36.22
CA ASN A 93 -16.58 19.56 36.33
C ASN A 93 -17.27 19.72 37.69
N GLN A 94 -16.51 19.80 38.79
CA GLN A 94 -17.06 20.07 40.12
C GLN A 94 -17.67 21.49 40.21
N VAL A 95 -17.06 22.50 39.58
CA VAL A 95 -17.64 23.85 39.48
C VAL A 95 -18.97 23.82 38.74
N ARG A 96 -19.06 23.09 37.62
CA ARG A 96 -20.32 22.91 36.86
C ARG A 96 -21.38 22.16 37.66
N SER A 97 -21.02 21.04 38.31
CA SER A 97 -21.98 20.12 38.93
C SER A 97 -22.38 20.51 40.36
N SER A 98 -21.42 20.80 41.23
CA SER A 98 -21.67 21.05 42.66
C SER A 98 -21.62 22.53 43.03
N LYS A 99 -21.15 23.39 42.10
CA LYS A 99 -20.94 24.82 42.30
C LYS A 99 -20.08 25.14 43.52
N TYR A 100 -19.29 24.20 44.04
CA TYR A 100 -18.73 24.29 45.38
C TYR A 100 -17.77 25.48 45.60
N LEU A 101 -17.06 25.95 44.57
CA LEU A 101 -16.18 27.13 44.66
C LEU A 101 -16.91 28.47 44.47
N VAL A 102 -18.13 28.42 43.96
CA VAL A 102 -18.93 29.58 43.57
C VAL A 102 -20.27 29.64 44.33
N LYS A 103 -20.51 28.67 45.22
CA LYS A 103 -21.73 28.56 46.00
C LYS A 103 -21.77 29.72 46.99
N ASN A 104 -22.79 30.56 46.85
CA ASN A 104 -22.98 31.80 47.62
C ASN A 104 -21.91 32.89 47.37
N GLU A 105 -21.09 32.75 46.32
CA GLU A 105 -20.02 33.70 45.97
C GLU A 105 -20.33 34.36 44.62
N ALA A 106 -21.20 35.37 44.63
CA ALA A 106 -21.68 36.05 43.42
C ALA A 106 -20.53 36.69 42.62
N HIS A 107 -19.51 37.20 43.30
CA HIS A 107 -18.33 37.79 42.65
C HIS A 107 -17.54 36.76 41.84
N ARG A 108 -17.37 35.54 42.38
CA ARG A 108 -16.67 34.44 41.69
C ARG A 108 -17.44 33.96 40.45
N LEU A 109 -18.78 33.95 40.51
CA LEU A 109 -19.63 33.68 39.35
C LEU A 109 -19.42 34.74 38.26
N GLN A 110 -19.48 36.03 38.62
CA GLN A 110 -19.27 37.13 37.67
C GLN A 110 -17.90 37.07 36.99
N ILE A 111 -16.84 36.74 37.72
CA ILE A 111 -15.50 36.57 37.13
C ILE A 111 -15.49 35.45 36.09
N LEU A 112 -16.06 34.29 36.42
CA LEU A 112 -16.11 33.17 35.47
C LEU A 112 -16.96 33.50 34.24
N ASP A 113 -18.09 34.19 34.42
CA ASP A 113 -18.95 34.63 33.33
C ASP A 113 -18.22 35.63 32.42
N GLN A 114 -17.52 36.62 32.99
CA GLN A 114 -16.70 37.57 32.24
C GLN A 114 -15.55 36.91 31.47
N LEU A 115 -14.99 35.82 32.01
CA LEU A 115 -13.97 35.03 31.31
C LEU A 115 -14.55 34.20 30.14
N GLY A 116 -15.88 34.03 30.08
CA GLY A 116 -16.57 33.20 29.10
C GLY A 116 -16.61 31.72 29.49
N PHE A 117 -16.75 31.43 30.77
CA PHE A 117 -16.76 30.06 31.27
C PHE A 117 -17.96 29.26 30.75
N VAL A 118 -17.70 28.08 30.18
CA VAL A 118 -18.73 27.23 29.62
C VAL A 118 -19.38 26.39 30.73
N TRP A 119 -20.61 26.75 31.10
CA TRP A 119 -21.41 26.05 32.10
C TRP A 119 -22.04 24.76 31.57
N ASP A 120 -22.62 24.81 30.37
CA ASP A 120 -23.19 23.65 29.68
C ASP A 120 -22.26 23.20 28.55
N SER A 121 -21.52 22.11 28.82
CA SER A 121 -20.58 21.53 27.85
C SER A 121 -21.30 20.89 26.66
N GLU A 122 -22.51 20.37 26.86
CA GLU A 122 -23.27 19.72 25.78
C GLU A 122 -23.84 20.75 24.82
N GLU A 123 -24.42 21.84 25.35
CA GLU A 123 -24.92 22.96 24.53
C GLU A 123 -23.79 23.61 23.74
N PHE A 124 -22.66 23.88 24.38
CA PHE A 124 -21.49 24.44 23.69
C PHE A 124 -20.99 23.53 22.56
N ASN A 125 -20.89 22.21 22.79
CA ASN A 125 -20.50 21.29 21.74
C ASN A 125 -21.52 21.26 20.59
N PHE A 126 -22.82 21.34 20.89
CA PHE A 126 -23.85 21.36 19.86
C PHE A 126 -23.79 22.63 19.01
N GLN A 127 -23.71 23.81 19.63
CA GLN A 127 -23.72 25.10 18.95
C GLN A 127 -22.40 25.45 18.26
N GLU A 128 -21.26 25.16 18.88
CA GLU A 128 -19.95 25.62 18.40
C GLU A 128 -19.20 24.56 17.59
N PHE A 129 -19.54 23.28 17.74
CA PHE A 129 -18.92 22.20 16.97
C PHE A 129 -19.89 21.57 15.97
N ILE A 130 -21.06 21.12 16.41
CA ILE A 130 -21.94 20.31 15.55
C ILE A 130 -22.59 21.15 14.45
N ILE A 131 -23.25 22.26 14.80
CA ILE A 131 -23.95 23.11 13.81
C ILE A 131 -22.98 23.69 12.77
N PRO A 132 -21.87 24.36 13.14
CA PRO A 132 -20.96 24.96 12.16
C PRO A 132 -20.27 23.91 11.29
N ALA A 133 -19.97 22.72 11.85
CA ALA A 133 -19.43 21.62 11.06
C ALA A 133 -20.43 21.07 10.04
N LEU A 134 -21.73 20.98 10.39
CA LEU A 134 -22.80 20.58 9.48
C LEU A 134 -22.98 21.62 8.36
N GLU A 135 -23.03 22.90 8.70
CA GLU A 135 -23.15 23.99 7.73
C GLU A 135 -21.98 24.02 6.75
N TRP A 136 -20.75 23.94 7.26
CA TRP A 136 -19.56 23.90 6.42
C TRP A 136 -19.53 22.65 5.54
N TYR A 137 -19.82 21.47 6.10
CA TYR A 137 -19.84 20.23 5.31
C TYR A 137 -20.92 20.26 4.22
N ARG A 138 -22.10 20.80 4.54
CA ARG A 138 -23.18 21.01 3.56
C ARG A 138 -22.78 22.00 2.48
N HIS A 139 -22.09 23.08 2.84
CA HIS A 139 -21.60 24.07 1.87
C HIS A 139 -20.56 23.47 0.91
N GLU A 140 -19.59 22.73 1.45
CA GLU A 140 -18.47 22.17 0.66
C GLU A 140 -18.87 20.95 -0.19
N PHE A 141 -19.72 20.07 0.35
CA PHE A 141 -20.04 18.79 -0.27
C PHE A 141 -21.46 18.72 -0.84
N GLY A 142 -22.35 19.65 -0.46
CA GLY A 142 -23.73 19.70 -0.95
C GLY A 142 -24.69 18.72 -0.27
N ASP A 143 -24.21 17.88 0.65
CA ASP A 143 -25.00 16.89 1.39
C ASP A 143 -24.50 16.75 2.85
N LEU A 144 -25.16 15.92 3.66
CA LEU A 144 -24.79 15.65 5.06
C LEU A 144 -24.39 14.18 5.31
N LEU A 145 -23.94 13.45 4.31
CA LEU A 145 -23.54 12.05 4.38
C LEU A 145 -22.08 11.87 4.83
N VAL A 146 -21.84 12.27 6.07
CA VAL A 146 -20.49 12.29 6.66
C VAL A 146 -19.95 10.86 6.88
N PRO A 147 -18.78 10.50 6.31
CA PRO A 147 -18.12 9.23 6.57
C PRO A 147 -17.71 9.07 8.04
N LEU A 148 -17.83 7.87 8.62
CA LEU A 148 -17.56 7.61 10.04
C LEU A 148 -16.19 8.10 10.55
N LYS A 149 -15.16 8.06 9.71
CA LYS A 149 -13.77 8.46 10.06
C LYS A 149 -13.40 9.85 9.53
N TYR A 150 -14.38 10.63 9.09
CA TYR A 150 -14.11 11.95 8.53
C TYR A 150 -13.69 12.92 9.63
N GLU A 151 -12.53 13.54 9.43
CA GLU A 151 -11.98 14.60 10.26
C GLU A 151 -11.99 15.89 9.44
N LEU A 152 -12.35 17.00 10.07
CA LEU A 152 -12.41 18.28 9.39
C LEU A 152 -11.00 18.79 9.06
N PRO A 153 -10.77 19.31 7.85
CA PRO A 153 -9.46 19.76 7.40
C PRO A 153 -8.99 21.01 8.15
N GLU A 154 -7.68 21.13 8.37
CA GLU A 154 -7.06 22.31 8.98
C GLU A 154 -6.81 23.40 7.92
N SER A 155 -7.88 23.87 7.28
CA SER A 155 -7.80 24.83 6.17
C SER A 155 -8.91 25.87 6.24
N ASP A 156 -8.59 27.11 5.87
CA ASP A 156 -9.58 28.17 5.66
C ASP A 156 -10.57 27.75 4.55
N PRO A 157 -11.88 28.04 4.67
CA PRO A 157 -12.53 28.98 5.60
C PRO A 157 -13.01 28.37 6.94
N LEU A 158 -12.61 27.14 7.28
CA LEU A 158 -13.09 26.47 8.49
C LEU A 158 -12.56 27.15 9.77
N PRO A 159 -13.42 27.47 10.76
CA PRO A 159 -12.96 27.97 12.05
C PRO A 159 -11.90 27.06 12.69
N LYS A 160 -10.83 27.66 13.23
CA LYS A 160 -9.73 26.94 13.91
C LYS A 160 -10.21 25.98 15.00
N LEU A 161 -11.34 26.31 15.63
CA LEU A 161 -11.99 25.47 16.63
C LEU A 161 -12.34 24.06 16.11
N LEU A 162 -12.65 23.95 14.81
CA LEU A 162 -13.14 22.73 14.17
C LEU A 162 -12.02 21.90 13.54
N TRP A 163 -10.79 22.41 13.52
CA TRP A 163 -9.63 21.74 12.90
C TRP A 163 -9.36 20.39 13.56
N GLY A 164 -9.29 19.32 12.76
CA GLY A 164 -9.07 17.96 13.26
C GLY A 164 -10.25 17.36 14.04
N PHE A 165 -11.41 18.03 14.06
CA PHE A 165 -12.60 17.51 14.74
C PHE A 165 -13.08 16.24 14.05
N LYS A 166 -13.31 15.17 14.83
CA LYS A 166 -13.79 13.86 14.38
C LYS A 166 -15.28 13.87 14.05
N PHE A 167 -15.64 14.73 13.11
CA PHE A 167 -17.00 15.05 12.72
C PHE A 167 -17.81 13.82 12.32
N GLY A 168 -17.20 12.89 11.57
CA GLY A 168 -17.84 11.63 11.20
C GLY A 168 -18.29 10.77 12.37
N ALA A 169 -17.50 10.74 13.44
CA ALA A 169 -17.86 10.01 14.65
C ALA A 169 -18.98 10.71 15.41
N ALA A 170 -18.99 12.04 15.44
CA ALA A 170 -20.03 12.84 16.09
C ALA A 170 -21.39 12.65 15.39
N VAL A 171 -21.44 12.81 14.06
CA VAL A 171 -22.68 12.61 13.28
C VAL A 171 -23.21 11.18 13.40
N ASN A 172 -22.33 10.18 13.42
CA ASN A 172 -22.77 8.80 13.63
C ASN A 172 -23.42 8.57 15.00
N LYS A 173 -22.93 9.22 16.07
CA LYS A 173 -23.55 9.11 17.39
C LYS A 173 -24.88 9.85 17.48
N ILE A 174 -25.01 11.01 16.82
CA ILE A 174 -26.30 11.70 16.67
C ILE A 174 -27.31 10.77 15.99
N ARG A 175 -26.95 10.16 14.85
CA ARG A 175 -27.83 9.21 14.13
C ARG A 175 -28.18 7.95 14.91
N SER A 176 -27.19 7.31 15.53
CA SER A 176 -27.38 5.98 16.14
C SER A 176 -27.90 6.01 17.57
N ARG A 177 -27.61 7.09 18.32
CA ARG A 177 -27.90 7.20 19.75
C ARG A 177 -28.77 8.40 20.10
N GLN A 178 -29.17 9.21 19.11
CA GLN A 178 -29.83 10.49 19.32
C GLN A 178 -29.05 11.37 20.31
N GLU A 179 -27.72 11.31 20.23
CA GLU A 179 -26.84 12.15 21.07
C GLU A 179 -27.16 13.62 20.77
N TYR A 180 -27.23 14.46 21.82
CA TYR A 180 -27.73 15.84 21.80
C TYR A 180 -29.24 16.02 21.55
N VAL A 181 -29.92 15.08 20.89
CA VAL A 181 -31.33 15.23 20.46
C VAL A 181 -32.32 14.56 21.43
N LYS A 182 -31.91 13.50 22.12
CA LYS A 182 -32.79 12.72 22.99
C LYS A 182 -33.47 13.60 24.04
N GLY A 183 -34.79 13.77 23.92
CA GLY A 183 -35.60 14.59 24.83
C GLY A 183 -35.50 16.12 24.60
N ARG A 184 -34.95 16.55 23.46
CA ARG A 184 -34.76 17.97 23.07
C ARG A 184 -35.30 18.20 21.64
N PRO A 185 -36.63 18.45 21.48
CA PRO A 185 -37.25 18.63 20.17
C PRO A 185 -36.81 19.90 19.45
N ASP A 186 -36.37 20.91 20.20
CA ASP A 186 -35.72 22.13 19.71
C ASP A 186 -34.46 21.82 18.89
N ARG A 187 -33.59 20.93 19.40
CA ARG A 187 -32.37 20.53 18.68
C ARG A 187 -32.68 19.64 17.48
N GLN A 188 -33.69 18.77 17.58
CA GLN A 188 -34.18 17.97 16.46
C GLN A 188 -34.61 18.87 15.30
N LYS A 189 -35.42 19.89 15.59
CA LYS A 189 -35.88 20.86 14.59
C LYS A 189 -34.73 21.59 13.88
N VAL A 190 -33.70 22.03 14.60
CA VAL A 190 -32.52 22.68 14.00
C VAL A 190 -31.78 21.71 13.07
N LEU A 191 -31.61 20.46 13.47
CA LEU A 191 -30.95 19.44 12.63
C LEU A 191 -31.79 19.12 11.39
N ASP A 192 -33.11 19.07 11.51
CA ASP A 192 -34.03 18.86 10.40
C ASP A 192 -34.01 20.03 9.40
N GLU A 193 -34.00 21.28 9.88
CA GLU A 193 -33.84 22.48 9.05
C GLU A 193 -32.49 22.49 8.31
N LEU A 194 -31.43 21.98 8.95
CA LEU A 194 -30.12 21.79 8.31
C LEU A 194 -30.11 20.61 7.32
N GLY A 195 -31.13 19.74 7.34
CA GLY A 195 -31.27 18.58 6.44
C GLY A 195 -30.61 17.30 6.96
N LEU A 196 -30.27 17.23 8.25
CA LEU A 196 -29.69 16.03 8.87
C LEU A 196 -30.81 15.07 9.31
N ILE A 197 -31.06 14.04 8.51
CA ILE A 197 -32.08 13.02 8.83
C ILE A 197 -31.67 12.22 10.09
N CYS A 198 -32.40 12.43 11.19
CA CYS A 198 -32.13 11.80 12.50
C CYS A 198 -33.19 10.77 12.93
N GLU A 199 -34.33 10.68 12.23
CA GLU A 199 -35.44 9.78 12.59
C GLU A 199 -35.54 8.54 11.69
N ALA A 200 -36.03 7.43 12.26
CA ALA A 200 -36.61 6.32 11.50
C ALA A 200 -38.13 6.54 11.48
N ILE A 201 -38.71 6.96 10.35
CA ILE A 201 -40.11 7.39 10.26
C ILE A 201 -40.92 6.41 9.38
N PRO A 202 -41.95 5.73 9.92
CA PRO A 202 -42.85 4.85 9.16
C PRO A 202 -43.78 5.56 8.17
N ASP A 203 -44.22 6.80 8.46
CA ASP A 203 -45.24 7.49 7.64
C ASP A 203 -44.67 8.38 6.51
N LEU A 204 -43.35 8.44 6.38
CA LEU A 204 -42.67 9.10 5.26
C LEU A 204 -42.69 8.21 4.00
N GLU A 205 -42.69 6.88 4.17
CA GLU A 205 -42.70 5.89 3.07
C GLU A 205 -43.90 6.06 2.12
N LYS A 206 -45.06 6.43 2.64
CA LYS A 206 -46.28 6.57 1.85
C LYS A 206 -46.25 7.82 0.96
N SER A 207 -45.82 8.95 1.52
CA SER A 207 -45.70 10.23 0.80
C SER A 207 -44.49 10.27 -0.14
N MET A 208 -43.44 9.51 0.15
CA MET A 208 -42.22 9.41 -0.66
C MET A 208 -42.36 8.51 -1.89
N ASN A 209 -43.23 7.49 -1.82
CA ASN A 209 -43.54 6.62 -2.95
C ASN A 209 -44.34 7.34 -4.05
N GLU A 210 -45.06 8.42 -3.73
CA GLU A 210 -45.82 9.22 -4.71
C GLU A 210 -44.95 10.26 -5.45
N LEU A 211 -43.77 10.62 -4.92
CA LEU A 211 -42.91 11.69 -5.46
C LEU A 211 -41.54 11.22 -6.01
N GLY A 212 -41.20 9.93 -5.87
CA GLY A 212 -40.08 9.31 -6.60
C GLY A 212 -38.66 9.81 -6.26
N LEU A 213 -38.44 10.50 -5.13
CA LEU A 213 -37.14 11.08 -4.78
C LEU A 213 -36.76 10.84 -3.29
N VAL A 214 -36.01 9.74 -3.11
CA VAL A 214 -34.88 9.48 -2.20
C VAL A 214 -34.86 10.15 -0.80
N GLY A 215 -35.20 9.38 0.23
CA GLY A 215 -34.88 9.66 1.65
C GLY A 215 -34.20 8.50 2.38
N ASN A 216 -33.75 7.46 1.65
CA ASN A 216 -32.96 6.38 2.22
C ASN A 216 -31.47 6.64 1.91
N PRO A 217 -30.60 6.81 2.92
CA PRO A 217 -29.16 6.96 2.71
C PRO A 217 -28.56 5.84 1.85
N GLN A 218 -29.13 4.64 1.87
CA GLN A 218 -28.70 3.54 1.02
C GLN A 218 -29.08 3.74 -0.46
N ASP A 219 -30.26 4.29 -0.76
CA ASP A 219 -30.68 4.62 -2.13
C ASP A 219 -29.84 5.74 -2.72
N PHE A 220 -29.50 6.75 -1.91
CA PHE A 220 -28.59 7.81 -2.32
C PHE A 220 -27.19 7.25 -2.61
N ILE A 221 -26.61 6.49 -1.68
CA ILE A 221 -25.29 5.86 -1.87
C ILE A 221 -25.32 4.95 -3.10
N PHE A 222 -26.40 4.21 -3.33
CA PHE A 222 -26.51 3.33 -4.47
C PHE A 222 -26.62 4.11 -5.79
N THR A 223 -27.55 5.04 -5.90
CA THR A 223 -27.93 5.69 -7.16
C THR A 223 -26.98 6.83 -7.54
N GLN A 224 -26.57 7.64 -6.56
CA GLN A 224 -25.81 8.87 -6.80
C GLN A 224 -24.30 8.67 -6.62
N GLN A 225 -23.87 7.67 -5.84
CA GLN A 225 -22.44 7.39 -5.63
C GLN A 225 -21.99 6.11 -6.33
N LEU A 226 -22.55 4.97 -5.97
CA LEU A 226 -22.07 3.65 -6.42
C LEU A 226 -22.23 3.44 -7.92
N LEU A 227 -23.41 3.66 -8.50
CA LEU A 227 -23.62 3.43 -9.95
C LEU A 227 -22.74 4.36 -10.81
N PRO A 228 -22.68 5.68 -10.56
CA PRO A 228 -21.79 6.57 -11.32
C PRO A 228 -20.31 6.23 -11.12
N ALA A 229 -19.89 5.90 -9.89
CA ALA A 229 -18.54 5.46 -9.58
C ALA A 229 -18.14 4.18 -10.33
N LEU A 230 -19.05 3.20 -10.38
CA LEU A 230 -18.82 1.95 -11.12
C LEU A 230 -18.74 2.18 -12.62
N ARG A 231 -19.56 3.08 -13.18
CA ARG A 231 -19.48 3.48 -14.59
C ARG A 231 -18.12 4.09 -14.92
N ILE A 232 -17.67 5.08 -14.15
CA ILE A 232 -16.35 5.71 -14.33
C ILE A 232 -15.23 4.67 -14.21
N PHE A 233 -15.31 3.78 -13.23
CA PHE A 233 -14.30 2.72 -13.06
C PHE A 233 -14.29 1.78 -14.27
N ARG A 234 -15.45 1.34 -14.74
CA ARG A 234 -15.60 0.46 -15.90
C ARG A 234 -15.10 1.13 -17.17
N ASP A 235 -15.42 2.40 -17.40
CA ASP A 235 -15.00 3.12 -18.60
C ASP A 235 -13.48 3.30 -18.65
N ARG A 236 -12.82 3.43 -17.48
CA ARG A 236 -11.35 3.53 -17.37
C ARG A 236 -10.64 2.19 -17.46
N HIS A 237 -11.19 1.14 -16.84
CA HIS A 237 -10.50 -0.15 -16.67
C HIS A 237 -11.05 -1.27 -17.55
N GLY A 238 -12.19 -1.06 -18.23
CA GLY A 238 -12.88 -2.06 -19.05
C GLY A 238 -13.62 -3.14 -18.26
N HIS A 239 -13.60 -3.10 -16.92
CA HIS A 239 -14.21 -4.13 -16.07
C HIS A 239 -14.74 -3.55 -14.74
N SER A 240 -15.63 -4.27 -14.05
CA SER A 240 -16.19 -3.85 -12.76
C SER A 240 -15.60 -4.59 -11.54
N ASN A 241 -14.47 -5.29 -11.68
CA ASN A 241 -13.75 -5.90 -10.55
C ASN A 241 -12.92 -4.87 -9.74
N VAL A 242 -13.58 -4.07 -8.90
CA VAL A 242 -12.92 -3.02 -8.11
C VAL A 242 -12.06 -3.61 -6.96
N PRO A 243 -10.77 -3.21 -6.81
CA PRO A 243 -9.93 -3.55 -5.65
C PRO A 243 -10.43 -2.90 -4.36
N VAL A 244 -10.27 -3.57 -3.21
CA VAL A 244 -10.80 -3.07 -1.91
C VAL A 244 -10.22 -1.71 -1.51
N SER A 245 -8.95 -1.44 -1.84
CA SER A 245 -8.25 -0.18 -1.54
C SER A 245 -8.55 0.93 -2.54
N PHE A 246 -9.38 0.69 -3.56
CA PHE A 246 -9.64 1.68 -4.60
C PHE A 246 -10.50 2.83 -4.07
N VAL A 247 -9.98 4.04 -4.26
CA VAL A 247 -10.62 5.31 -3.91
C VAL A 247 -10.64 6.16 -5.16
N ILE A 248 -11.78 6.79 -5.43
CA ILE A 248 -11.89 7.71 -6.57
C ILE A 248 -11.05 8.94 -6.26
N GLN A 249 -10.05 9.19 -7.09
CA GLN A 249 -9.13 10.30 -6.94
C GLN A 249 -9.82 11.64 -7.22
N TYR A 250 -9.30 12.69 -6.59
CA TYR A 250 -9.69 14.06 -6.90
C TYR A 250 -9.21 14.43 -8.30
N SER A 251 -10.14 14.66 -9.22
CA SER A 251 -9.87 15.27 -10.53
C SER A 251 -10.96 16.29 -10.85
N THR A 252 -10.64 17.26 -11.70
CA THR A 252 -11.57 18.30 -12.18
C THR A 252 -12.83 17.67 -12.79
N ASP A 253 -12.65 16.56 -13.50
CA ASP A 253 -13.71 15.88 -14.27
C ASP A 253 -14.53 14.88 -13.42
N THR A 254 -14.13 14.63 -12.18
CA THR A 254 -14.86 13.72 -11.29
C THR A 254 -15.99 14.48 -10.59
N PRO A 255 -17.26 14.02 -10.66
CA PRO A 255 -18.39 14.60 -9.94
C PRO A 255 -18.07 14.76 -8.45
N VAL A 256 -18.45 15.88 -7.85
CA VAL A 256 -18.11 16.23 -6.45
C VAL A 256 -18.48 15.10 -5.47
N LEU A 257 -19.64 14.49 -5.66
CA LEU A 257 -20.17 13.38 -4.85
C LEU A 257 -19.33 12.10 -4.87
N LEU A 258 -18.42 11.96 -5.84
CA LEU A 258 -17.57 10.77 -6.02
C LEU A 258 -16.14 11.01 -5.55
N ARG A 259 -15.73 12.26 -5.30
CA ARG A 259 -14.34 12.58 -4.94
C ARG A 259 -14.01 12.00 -3.56
N GLY A 260 -12.96 11.18 -3.47
CA GLY A 260 -12.59 10.51 -2.23
C GLY A 260 -13.50 9.33 -1.84
N PHE A 261 -14.49 8.98 -2.67
CA PHE A 261 -15.39 7.86 -2.40
C PHE A 261 -14.61 6.53 -2.40
N GLN A 262 -14.72 5.77 -1.30
CA GLN A 262 -14.04 4.47 -1.11
C GLN A 262 -14.81 3.34 -1.82
N LEU A 263 -14.97 3.47 -3.15
CA LEU A 263 -15.70 2.53 -3.99
C LEU A 263 -15.29 1.06 -3.71
N GLY A 264 -13.98 0.81 -3.56
CA GLY A 264 -13.46 -0.53 -3.29
C GLY A 264 -14.01 -1.18 -2.02
N ARG A 265 -14.24 -0.40 -0.96
CA ARG A 265 -14.79 -0.91 0.30
C ARG A 265 -16.28 -1.18 0.20
N VAL A 266 -17.02 -0.29 -0.44
CA VAL A 266 -18.48 -0.46 -0.65
C VAL A 266 -18.73 -1.70 -1.51
N VAL A 267 -17.98 -1.87 -2.61
CA VAL A 267 -18.03 -3.06 -3.46
C VAL A 267 -17.68 -4.34 -2.69
N SER A 268 -16.68 -4.30 -1.81
CA SER A 268 -16.33 -5.44 -0.95
C SER A 268 -17.47 -5.81 0.02
N GLN A 269 -18.17 -4.81 0.57
CA GLN A 269 -19.32 -5.01 1.44
C GLN A 269 -20.53 -5.58 0.66
N ILE A 270 -20.78 -5.11 -0.56
CA ILE A 270 -21.80 -5.69 -1.45
C ILE A 270 -21.53 -7.18 -1.70
N ARG A 271 -20.27 -7.56 -1.96
CA ARG A 271 -19.89 -8.95 -2.21
C ARG A 271 -20.03 -9.84 -0.97
N SER A 272 -19.60 -9.35 0.20
CA SER A 272 -19.50 -10.14 1.44
C SER A 272 -20.76 -10.18 2.28
N SER A 273 -21.45 -9.05 2.45
CA SER A 273 -22.62 -8.92 3.34
C SER A 273 -23.91 -8.57 2.60
N LYS A 274 -23.88 -8.51 1.26
CA LYS A 274 -25.00 -8.02 0.43
C LYS A 274 -25.48 -6.63 0.86
N TYR A 275 -24.58 -5.83 1.43
CA TYR A 275 -24.82 -4.45 1.81
C TYR A 275 -25.37 -3.67 0.60
N LEU A 276 -26.37 -2.80 0.80
CA LEU A 276 -27.12 -2.06 -0.23
C LEU A 276 -27.97 -2.90 -1.21
N VAL A 277 -27.88 -4.22 -1.23
CA VAL A 277 -28.64 -5.06 -2.19
C VAL A 277 -29.44 -6.17 -1.51
N LYS A 278 -29.42 -6.20 -0.17
CA LYS A 278 -30.14 -7.18 0.63
C LYS A 278 -31.64 -6.94 0.46
N ASN A 279 -32.35 -7.94 -0.07
CA ASN A 279 -33.79 -7.93 -0.33
C ASN A 279 -34.26 -6.90 -1.38
N GLU A 280 -33.35 -6.32 -2.17
CA GLU A 280 -33.71 -5.34 -3.21
C GLU A 280 -33.34 -5.86 -4.61
N THR A 281 -34.31 -6.47 -5.28
CA THR A 281 -34.14 -7.07 -6.63
C THR A 281 -33.83 -6.04 -7.71
N GLY A 282 -34.39 -4.82 -7.61
CA GLY A 282 -34.11 -3.74 -8.55
C GLY A 282 -32.64 -3.29 -8.55
N ARG A 283 -32.04 -3.20 -7.36
CA ARG A 283 -30.60 -2.86 -7.22
C ARG A 283 -29.69 -4.00 -7.69
N LEU A 284 -30.09 -5.26 -7.51
CA LEU A 284 -29.38 -6.40 -8.08
C LEU A 284 -29.39 -6.34 -9.62
N HIS A 285 -30.55 -6.11 -10.23
CA HIS A 285 -30.69 -6.00 -11.68
C HIS A 285 -29.86 -4.85 -12.25
N ALA A 286 -29.89 -3.68 -11.62
CA ALA A 286 -29.09 -2.53 -12.04
C ALA A 286 -27.57 -2.79 -12.00
N LEU A 287 -27.09 -3.57 -11.01
CA LEU A 287 -25.68 -3.98 -10.97
C LEU A 287 -25.36 -5.04 -12.04
N ASP A 288 -26.26 -5.97 -12.28
CA ASP A 288 -26.10 -7.01 -13.31
C ASP A 288 -26.05 -6.38 -14.72
N GLU A 289 -26.93 -5.42 -15.02
CA GLU A 289 -26.92 -4.64 -16.26
C GLU A 289 -25.61 -3.86 -16.46
N LEU A 290 -24.99 -3.40 -15.36
CA LEU A 290 -23.69 -2.73 -15.43
C LEU A 290 -22.50 -3.71 -15.60
N GLY A 291 -22.73 -5.02 -15.53
CA GLY A 291 -21.70 -6.04 -15.60
C GLY A 291 -20.93 -6.20 -14.28
N PHE A 292 -21.61 -6.04 -13.14
CA PHE A 292 -20.96 -6.10 -11.84
C PHE A 292 -20.35 -7.48 -11.54
N VAL A 293 -19.07 -7.49 -11.13
CA VAL A 293 -18.35 -8.72 -10.79
C VAL A 293 -18.65 -9.12 -9.35
N TRP A 294 -19.56 -10.09 -9.19
CA TRP A 294 -19.94 -10.65 -7.88
C TRP A 294 -18.86 -11.52 -7.24
N ASP A 295 -18.23 -12.40 -8.03
CA ASP A 295 -17.15 -13.26 -7.56
C ASP A 295 -15.81 -12.77 -8.11
N SER A 296 -15.11 -12.00 -7.29
CA SER A 296 -13.78 -11.46 -7.63
C SER A 296 -12.74 -12.56 -7.83
N GLU A 297 -12.85 -13.71 -7.15
CA GLU A 297 -11.90 -14.82 -7.32
C GLU A 297 -12.15 -15.57 -8.62
N LYS A 298 -13.42 -15.82 -8.98
CA LYS A 298 -13.79 -16.40 -10.28
C LYS A 298 -13.34 -15.51 -11.43
N PHE A 299 -13.60 -14.21 -11.35
CA PHE A 299 -13.14 -13.25 -12.36
C PHE A 299 -11.62 -13.23 -12.48
N LYS A 300 -10.88 -13.12 -11.36
CA LYS A 300 -9.41 -13.15 -11.41
C LYS A 300 -8.88 -14.45 -12.01
N PHE A 301 -9.52 -15.57 -11.72
CA PHE A 301 -9.13 -16.85 -12.28
C PHE A 301 -9.39 -16.90 -13.79
N GLN A 302 -10.63 -16.67 -14.23
CA GLN A 302 -11.05 -16.85 -15.61
C GLN A 302 -10.61 -15.73 -16.56
N GLU A 303 -10.68 -14.47 -16.12
CA GLU A 303 -10.47 -13.31 -16.99
C GLU A 303 -9.03 -12.77 -16.94
N LEU A 304 -8.27 -13.09 -15.88
CA LEU A 304 -6.88 -12.65 -15.73
C LEU A 304 -5.89 -13.80 -15.80
N ILE A 305 -6.02 -14.80 -14.92
CA ILE A 305 -5.01 -15.85 -14.77
C ILE A 305 -4.96 -16.77 -16.00
N ILE A 306 -6.11 -17.25 -16.49
CA ILE A 306 -6.14 -18.15 -17.66
C ILE A 306 -5.59 -17.45 -18.91
N PRO A 307 -6.09 -16.27 -19.35
CA PRO A 307 -5.59 -15.59 -20.54
C PRO A 307 -4.12 -15.18 -20.42
N ALA A 308 -3.67 -14.81 -19.21
CA ALA A 308 -2.27 -14.50 -18.94
C ALA A 308 -1.36 -15.74 -19.07
N LEU A 309 -1.81 -16.91 -18.63
CA LEU A 309 -1.06 -18.16 -18.77
C LEU A 309 -1.01 -18.62 -20.23
N GLU A 310 -2.11 -18.49 -20.96
CA GLU A 310 -2.17 -18.79 -22.40
C GLU A 310 -1.22 -17.90 -23.20
N TRP A 311 -1.23 -16.58 -22.92
CA TRP A 311 -0.30 -15.65 -23.54
C TRP A 311 1.16 -15.98 -23.18
N TYR A 312 1.45 -16.24 -21.90
CA TYR A 312 2.80 -16.60 -21.46
C TYR A 312 3.28 -17.91 -22.10
N ARG A 313 2.41 -18.90 -22.23
CA ARG A 313 2.70 -20.16 -22.92
C ARG A 313 3.00 -19.92 -24.40
N ARG A 314 2.23 -19.06 -25.06
CA ARG A 314 2.43 -18.70 -26.47
C ARG A 314 3.77 -18.00 -26.70
N GLU A 315 4.15 -17.08 -25.81
CA GLU A 315 5.37 -16.27 -25.96
C GLU A 315 6.65 -16.99 -25.52
N PHE A 316 6.58 -17.83 -24.47
CA PHE A 316 7.76 -18.45 -23.85
C PHE A 316 7.82 -19.98 -24.01
N GLY A 317 6.80 -20.61 -24.59
CA GLY A 317 6.73 -22.05 -24.84
C GLY A 317 6.58 -22.92 -23.58
N ASN A 318 6.51 -22.32 -22.38
CA ASN A 318 6.41 -23.02 -21.11
C ASN A 318 5.62 -22.22 -20.06
N LEU A 319 5.28 -22.83 -18.93
CA LEU A 319 4.54 -22.19 -17.83
C LEU A 319 5.40 -21.96 -16.57
N SER A 320 6.72 -21.86 -16.74
CA SER A 320 7.67 -21.59 -15.65
C SER A 320 7.78 -20.10 -15.35
N VAL A 321 6.66 -19.49 -14.93
CA VAL A 321 6.59 -18.05 -14.67
C VAL A 321 7.47 -17.64 -13.48
N PRO A 322 8.43 -16.70 -13.64
CA PRO A 322 9.22 -16.15 -12.54
C PRO A 322 8.34 -15.42 -11.52
N LEU A 323 8.69 -15.49 -10.23
CA LEU A 323 7.88 -14.92 -9.13
C LEU A 323 7.53 -13.42 -9.31
N LYS A 324 8.45 -12.64 -9.86
CA LYS A 324 8.30 -11.19 -10.07
C LYS A 324 7.86 -10.82 -11.49
N TYR A 325 7.46 -11.79 -12.31
CA TYR A 325 7.09 -11.53 -13.69
C TYR A 325 5.75 -10.79 -13.76
N GLU A 326 5.76 -9.66 -14.47
CA GLU A 326 4.61 -8.81 -14.77
C GLU A 326 4.43 -8.77 -16.29
N LEU A 327 3.18 -8.78 -16.76
CA LEU A 327 2.89 -8.77 -18.19
C LEU A 327 3.20 -7.39 -18.81
N PRO A 328 3.78 -7.35 -20.03
CA PRO A 328 4.15 -6.10 -20.68
C PRO A 328 2.90 -5.32 -21.13
N GLU A 329 2.98 -3.98 -21.06
CA GLU A 329 1.93 -3.08 -21.55
C GLU A 329 2.09 -2.82 -23.06
N SER A 330 2.00 -3.88 -23.86
CA SER A 330 2.19 -3.81 -25.32
C SER A 330 1.22 -4.70 -26.08
N ASP A 331 0.76 -4.24 -27.24
CA ASP A 331 -0.01 -5.06 -28.17
C ASP A 331 0.83 -6.29 -28.61
N PRO A 332 0.23 -7.50 -28.75
CA PRO A 332 -1.21 -7.80 -28.85
C PRO A 332 -1.91 -8.16 -27.52
N LEU A 333 -1.30 -7.88 -26.35
CA LEU A 333 -1.88 -8.24 -25.06
C LEU A 333 -3.13 -7.38 -24.75
N PRO A 334 -4.28 -7.96 -24.36
CA PRO A 334 -5.44 -7.20 -23.93
C PRO A 334 -5.10 -6.22 -22.79
N LYS A 335 -5.62 -4.99 -22.86
CA LYS A 335 -5.42 -3.94 -21.83
C LYS A 335 -5.74 -4.41 -20.41
N LEU A 336 -6.68 -5.33 -20.28
CA LEU A 336 -7.06 -5.97 -19.03
C LEU A 336 -5.89 -6.68 -18.31
N LEU A 337 -4.90 -7.16 -19.07
CA LEU A 337 -3.77 -7.94 -18.57
C LEU A 337 -2.50 -7.10 -18.37
N TRP A 338 -2.50 -5.84 -18.79
CA TRP A 338 -1.34 -4.94 -18.68
C TRP A 338 -0.89 -4.76 -17.22
N GLY A 339 0.40 -4.97 -16.96
CA GLY A 339 0.96 -4.88 -15.61
C GLY A 339 0.50 -5.97 -14.63
N PHE A 340 -0.23 -6.99 -15.08
CA PHE A 340 -0.68 -8.07 -14.20
C PHE A 340 0.50 -8.92 -13.72
N LYS A 341 0.61 -9.09 -12.40
CA LYS A 341 1.70 -9.83 -11.74
C LYS A 341 1.49 -11.35 -11.81
N LEU A 342 1.58 -11.90 -13.02
CA LEU A 342 1.36 -13.32 -13.28
C LEU A 342 2.23 -14.22 -12.39
N GLY A 343 3.49 -13.83 -12.16
CA GLY A 343 4.43 -14.57 -11.30
C GLY A 343 3.93 -14.79 -9.87
N ALA A 344 3.34 -13.75 -9.27
CA ALA A 344 2.78 -13.81 -7.94
C ALA A 344 1.51 -14.69 -7.90
N ALA A 345 0.68 -14.60 -8.95
CA ALA A 345 -0.53 -15.40 -9.08
C ALA A 345 -0.20 -16.90 -9.20
N VAL A 346 0.74 -17.28 -10.07
CA VAL A 346 1.20 -18.67 -10.24
C VAL A 346 1.84 -19.21 -8.98
N ASN A 347 2.66 -18.41 -8.28
CA ASN A 347 3.22 -18.84 -7.00
C ASN A 347 2.13 -19.08 -5.94
N LYS A 348 1.07 -18.27 -5.92
CA LYS A 348 -0.08 -18.47 -5.00
C LYS A 348 -0.84 -19.76 -5.31
N ILE A 349 -1.00 -20.10 -6.60
CA ILE A 349 -1.58 -21.38 -7.04
C ILE A 349 -0.70 -22.54 -6.57
N ARG A 350 0.61 -22.51 -6.91
CA ARG A 350 1.56 -23.59 -6.56
C ARG A 350 1.76 -23.81 -5.07
N SER A 351 1.92 -22.73 -4.28
CA SER A 351 2.31 -22.84 -2.86
C SER A 351 1.14 -22.99 -1.90
N ARG A 352 -0.06 -22.52 -2.26
CA ARG A 352 -1.20 -22.44 -1.34
C ARG A 352 -2.48 -23.04 -1.92
N GLN A 353 -2.43 -23.69 -3.09
CA GLN A 353 -3.61 -24.07 -3.88
C GLN A 353 -4.57 -22.88 -4.05
N GLY A 354 -4.03 -21.65 -4.12
CA GLY A 354 -4.85 -20.45 -4.23
C GLY A 354 -5.68 -20.50 -5.50
N TYR A 355 -6.95 -20.07 -5.42
CA TYR A 355 -7.96 -20.19 -6.48
C TYR A 355 -8.45 -21.60 -6.80
N VAL A 356 -7.74 -22.66 -6.40
CA VAL A 356 -8.03 -24.06 -6.79
C VAL A 356 -8.46 -24.95 -5.61
N LYS A 357 -8.16 -24.54 -4.37
CA LYS A 357 -8.54 -25.26 -3.15
C LYS A 357 -10.05 -25.50 -3.11
N GLY A 358 -10.46 -26.78 -3.14
CA GLY A 358 -11.88 -27.19 -3.13
C GLY A 358 -12.63 -26.94 -4.44
N ARG A 359 -11.92 -26.67 -5.55
CA ARG A 359 -12.48 -26.39 -6.88
C ARG A 359 -11.81 -27.29 -7.94
N PRO A 360 -12.27 -28.54 -8.11
CA PRO A 360 -11.64 -29.50 -9.04
C PRO A 360 -11.81 -29.08 -10.51
N ASP A 361 -12.85 -28.32 -10.83
CA ASP A 361 -13.08 -27.68 -12.12
C ASP A 361 -11.92 -26.76 -12.51
N ARG A 362 -11.45 -25.93 -11.58
CA ARG A 362 -10.32 -25.01 -11.81
C ARG A 362 -8.98 -25.75 -11.90
N GLN A 363 -8.84 -26.86 -11.18
CA GLN A 363 -7.65 -27.71 -11.27
C GLN A 363 -7.55 -28.33 -12.67
N ARG A 364 -8.64 -28.89 -13.20
CA ARG A 364 -8.68 -29.47 -14.54
C ARG A 364 -8.26 -28.48 -15.62
N VAL A 365 -8.78 -27.25 -15.59
CA VAL A 365 -8.41 -26.21 -16.57
C VAL A 365 -6.91 -25.89 -16.50
N LEU A 366 -6.31 -25.85 -15.31
CA LEU A 366 -4.87 -25.63 -15.17
C LEU A 366 -4.04 -26.83 -15.63
N ASP A 367 -4.52 -28.05 -15.38
CA ASP A 367 -3.89 -29.28 -15.83
C ASP A 367 -3.91 -29.40 -17.36
N GLU A 368 -5.04 -29.05 -18.00
CA GLU A 368 -5.20 -28.96 -19.46
C GLU A 368 -4.25 -27.91 -20.07
N LEU A 369 -4.04 -26.78 -19.38
CA LEU A 369 -3.04 -25.79 -19.79
C LEU A 369 -1.59 -26.26 -19.59
N GLY A 370 -1.36 -27.34 -18.84
CA GLY A 370 -0.04 -27.90 -18.55
C GLY A 370 0.65 -27.29 -17.34
N LEU A 371 -0.08 -26.58 -16.45
CA LEU A 371 0.48 -26.00 -15.23
C LEU A 371 0.54 -27.06 -14.13
N ILE A 372 1.69 -27.71 -13.95
CA ILE A 372 1.89 -28.72 -12.89
C ILE A 372 1.68 -28.08 -11.50
N CYS A 373 0.58 -28.46 -10.85
CA CYS A 373 0.18 -27.98 -9.52
C CYS A 373 0.26 -29.10 -8.47
N GLU A 374 1.43 -29.72 -8.29
CA GLU A 374 1.59 -30.72 -7.25
C GLU A 374 1.69 -30.07 -5.86
N ALA A 375 0.57 -30.10 -5.15
CA ALA A 375 0.48 -29.78 -3.75
C ALA A 375 0.14 -31.05 -2.95
N SER A 376 1.15 -31.80 -2.52
CA SER A 376 0.98 -32.87 -1.52
C SER A 376 1.46 -32.41 -0.13
N PRO A 377 0.70 -32.70 0.96
CA PRO A 377 1.09 -32.42 2.35
C PRO A 377 2.36 -33.15 2.83
N ASP A 378 2.85 -34.13 2.08
CA ASP A 378 3.95 -35.02 2.47
C ASP A 378 5.36 -34.45 2.28
N ARG A 379 5.50 -33.13 2.22
CA ARG A 379 6.82 -32.48 2.17
C ARG A 379 7.65 -32.68 3.45
N LYS A 380 7.04 -33.11 4.56
CA LYS A 380 7.71 -33.33 5.85
C LYS A 380 7.96 -34.81 6.18
N LYS A 381 7.20 -35.75 5.63
CA LYS A 381 7.31 -37.18 5.95
C LYS A 381 8.13 -37.93 4.91
N SER A 382 7.93 -37.63 3.62
CA SER A 382 8.69 -38.25 2.52
C SER A 382 10.12 -37.75 2.38
N MET A 383 10.48 -36.66 3.07
CA MET A 383 11.84 -36.09 3.05
C MET A 383 12.86 -36.90 3.88
N LYS A 384 12.40 -37.91 4.63
CA LYS A 384 13.27 -38.84 5.38
C LYS A 384 13.44 -40.22 4.74
N GLU A 385 12.54 -40.64 3.85
CA GLU A 385 12.49 -42.04 3.38
C GLU A 385 12.75 -42.23 1.89
N LEU A 386 12.65 -41.20 1.05
CA LEU A 386 13.10 -41.26 -0.35
C LEU A 386 14.26 -40.27 -0.57
N GLY A 387 15.45 -40.80 -0.86
CA GLY A 387 16.63 -40.01 -1.16
C GLY A 387 16.38 -39.00 -2.28
N HIS A 388 16.60 -37.73 -1.99
CA HIS A 388 16.91 -36.63 -2.91
C HIS A 388 16.26 -36.68 -4.31
N VAL A 389 15.00 -36.27 -4.42
CA VAL A 389 14.49 -35.69 -5.67
C VAL A 389 14.59 -34.17 -5.54
N GLY A 390 15.45 -33.57 -6.38
CA GLY A 390 15.99 -32.22 -6.24
C GLY A 390 14.98 -31.07 -6.29
N LYS A 391 15.45 -29.88 -5.89
CA LYS A 391 14.77 -28.59 -5.99
C LYS A 391 14.28 -28.40 -7.45
N PRO A 392 13.23 -27.60 -7.72
CA PRO A 392 12.80 -27.31 -9.11
C PRO A 392 13.91 -26.79 -10.03
N GLN A 393 14.91 -26.13 -9.46
CA GLN A 393 16.12 -25.70 -10.15
C GLN A 393 17.04 -26.86 -10.57
N ASP A 394 17.05 -27.97 -9.82
CA ASP A 394 17.77 -29.20 -10.18
C ASP A 394 17.12 -29.88 -11.39
N ILE A 395 15.79 -29.87 -11.46
CA ILE A 395 15.06 -30.43 -12.61
C ILE A 395 15.34 -29.61 -13.88
N ILE A 396 15.26 -28.27 -13.80
CA ILE A 396 15.60 -27.39 -14.93
C ILE A 396 17.07 -27.57 -15.34
N PHE A 397 17.99 -27.63 -14.37
CA PHE A 397 19.41 -27.77 -14.67
C PHE A 397 19.73 -29.14 -15.31
N THR A 398 19.30 -30.23 -14.68
CA THR A 398 19.69 -31.58 -15.07
C THR A 398 18.86 -32.15 -16.22
N GLN A 399 17.56 -31.87 -16.28
CA GLN A 399 16.67 -32.47 -17.28
C GLN A 399 16.40 -31.55 -18.49
N GLN A 400 16.63 -30.24 -18.38
CA GLN A 400 16.41 -29.31 -19.49
C GLN A 400 17.72 -28.72 -20.01
N LEU A 401 18.46 -28.01 -19.14
CA LEU A 401 19.62 -27.25 -19.56
C LEU A 401 20.77 -28.13 -20.05
N LEU A 402 21.20 -29.14 -19.29
CA LEU A 402 22.32 -30.00 -19.70
C LEU A 402 22.02 -30.75 -21.01
N PRO A 403 20.86 -31.40 -21.19
CA PRO A 403 20.51 -32.04 -22.46
C PRO A 403 20.42 -31.05 -23.62
N ALA A 404 19.80 -29.88 -23.42
CA ALA A 404 19.70 -28.86 -24.46
C ALA A 404 21.08 -28.30 -24.87
N LEU A 405 21.99 -28.10 -23.91
CA LEU A 405 23.37 -27.72 -24.21
C LEU A 405 24.11 -28.81 -24.97
N GLN A 406 23.93 -30.09 -24.59
CA GLN A 406 24.55 -31.20 -25.30
C GLN A 406 24.07 -31.25 -26.77
N MET A 407 22.76 -31.17 -27.00
CA MET A 407 22.19 -31.13 -28.36
C MET A 407 22.69 -29.93 -29.16
N PHE A 408 22.76 -28.74 -28.54
CA PHE A 408 23.29 -27.55 -29.20
C PHE A 408 24.77 -27.72 -29.57
N ARG A 409 25.56 -28.34 -28.69
CA ARG A 409 26.97 -28.68 -28.95
C ARG A 409 27.09 -29.67 -30.10
N ASP A 410 26.22 -30.68 -30.17
CA ASP A 410 26.27 -31.67 -31.24
C ASP A 410 25.91 -31.05 -32.60
N TRP A 411 24.99 -30.07 -32.63
CA TRP A 411 24.62 -29.35 -33.85
C TRP A 411 25.67 -28.34 -34.31
N HIS A 412 26.20 -27.55 -33.39
CA HIS A 412 27.04 -26.39 -33.72
C HIS A 412 28.53 -26.57 -33.42
N GLY A 413 28.90 -27.62 -32.68
CA GLY A 413 30.27 -27.89 -32.23
C GLY A 413 30.75 -26.97 -31.09
N HIS A 414 29.92 -26.04 -30.62
CA HIS A 414 30.29 -25.04 -29.62
C HIS A 414 29.13 -24.68 -28.69
N LEU A 415 29.41 -24.08 -27.53
CA LEU A 415 28.40 -23.64 -26.56
C LEU A 415 28.20 -22.13 -26.46
N ASN A 416 28.59 -21.37 -27.48
CA ASN A 416 28.20 -19.97 -27.58
C ASN A 416 26.77 -19.80 -28.12
N VAL A 417 25.78 -20.10 -27.29
CA VAL A 417 24.36 -20.01 -27.65
C VAL A 417 23.91 -18.54 -27.85
N PRO A 418 23.27 -18.19 -28.99
CA PRO A 418 22.67 -16.88 -29.22
C PRO A 418 21.53 -16.59 -28.24
N VAL A 419 21.38 -15.34 -27.80
CA VAL A 419 20.40 -14.97 -26.75
C VAL A 419 18.94 -15.31 -27.11
N ARG A 420 18.57 -15.23 -28.39
CA ARG A 420 17.21 -15.51 -28.88
C ARG A 420 17.01 -16.96 -29.34
N PHE A 421 17.98 -17.84 -29.10
CA PHE A 421 17.89 -19.23 -29.55
C PHE A 421 16.87 -20.00 -28.70
N ILE A 422 15.92 -20.64 -29.38
CA ILE A 422 14.90 -21.51 -28.81
C ILE A 422 15.06 -22.89 -29.45
N MET A 423 14.95 -23.94 -28.65
CA MET A 423 14.98 -25.31 -29.14
C MET A 423 13.81 -25.55 -30.10
N PRO A 424 14.05 -26.04 -31.33
CA PRO A 424 12.99 -26.20 -32.32
C PRO A 424 11.97 -27.27 -31.90
N GLU A 425 10.74 -27.12 -32.39
CA GLU A 425 9.69 -28.12 -32.21
C GLU A 425 9.84 -29.19 -33.29
N SER A 426 10.52 -30.29 -32.96
CA SER A 426 10.69 -31.44 -33.84
C SER A 426 10.44 -32.75 -33.08
N GLN A 427 10.00 -33.78 -33.81
CA GLN A 427 9.79 -35.12 -33.28
C GLN A 427 11.08 -35.75 -32.73
N ASP A 428 12.24 -35.30 -33.20
CA ASP A 428 13.56 -35.77 -32.76
C ASP A 428 14.04 -35.15 -31.43
N ILE A 429 13.31 -34.17 -30.89
CA ILE A 429 13.68 -33.43 -29.67
C ILE A 429 12.75 -33.88 -28.54
N PRO A 430 13.28 -34.26 -27.36
CA PRO A 430 12.44 -34.60 -26.21
C PRO A 430 11.41 -33.51 -25.92
N THR A 431 10.17 -33.89 -25.62
CA THR A 431 9.05 -32.96 -25.38
C THR A 431 9.38 -31.90 -24.33
N LEU A 432 10.21 -32.25 -23.34
CA LEU A 432 10.65 -31.34 -22.28
C LEU A 432 11.58 -30.21 -22.77
N LEU A 433 12.22 -30.39 -23.93
CA LEU A 433 13.15 -29.44 -24.54
C LEU A 433 12.53 -28.64 -25.69
N GLN A 434 11.42 -29.11 -26.27
CA GLN A 434 10.74 -28.40 -27.36
C GLN A 434 10.27 -27.01 -26.87
N GLY A 435 10.61 -25.96 -27.61
CA GLY A 435 10.30 -24.58 -27.20
C GLY A 435 11.13 -24.05 -26.02
N PHE A 436 12.11 -24.80 -25.52
CA PHE A 436 12.96 -24.35 -24.41
C PHE A 436 13.87 -23.18 -24.84
N PRO A 437 13.82 -22.01 -24.16
CA PRO A 437 14.59 -20.83 -24.53
C PRO A 437 16.04 -20.91 -24.03
N LEU A 438 16.81 -21.84 -24.60
CA LEU A 438 18.19 -22.10 -24.22
C LEU A 438 19.07 -20.83 -24.29
N GLY A 439 18.85 -19.96 -25.28
CA GLY A 439 19.56 -18.69 -25.44
C GLY A 439 19.38 -17.73 -24.28
N LEU A 440 18.15 -17.62 -23.77
CA LEU A 440 17.86 -16.75 -22.63
C LEU A 440 18.45 -17.33 -21.35
N VAL A 441 18.26 -18.63 -21.09
CA VAL A 441 18.76 -19.29 -19.88
C VAL A 441 20.29 -19.22 -19.81
N THR A 442 20.98 -19.46 -20.92
CA THR A 442 22.45 -19.33 -20.99
C THR A 442 22.93 -17.89 -20.80
N ASN A 443 22.21 -16.89 -21.33
CA ASN A 443 22.52 -15.49 -21.06
C ASN A 443 22.35 -15.14 -19.56
N GLN A 444 21.30 -15.65 -18.92
CA GLN A 444 21.06 -15.46 -17.48
C GLN A 444 22.15 -16.11 -16.61
N ILE A 445 22.66 -17.28 -17.01
CA ILE A 445 23.82 -17.93 -16.38
C ILE A 445 25.07 -17.04 -16.50
N ARG A 446 25.32 -16.46 -17.67
CA ARG A 446 26.46 -15.56 -17.92
C ARG A 446 26.37 -14.26 -17.11
N SER A 447 25.21 -13.61 -17.10
CA SER A 447 25.05 -12.26 -16.50
C SER A 447 24.97 -12.27 -14.98
N TYR A 448 24.24 -13.21 -14.38
CA TYR A 448 23.99 -13.17 -12.93
C TYR A 448 24.07 -14.55 -12.25
N LYS A 449 24.75 -15.51 -12.89
CA LYS A 449 25.01 -16.85 -12.32
C LYS A 449 23.72 -17.59 -11.96
N TYR A 450 22.67 -17.39 -12.76
CA TYR A 450 21.41 -18.14 -12.64
C TYR A 450 21.68 -19.65 -12.58
N LEU A 451 20.99 -20.38 -11.69
CA LEU A 451 21.17 -21.83 -11.45
C LEU A 451 22.57 -22.28 -10.97
N VAL A 452 23.61 -21.46 -11.02
CA VAL A 452 24.99 -21.88 -10.64
C VAL A 452 25.54 -21.11 -9.44
N LYS A 453 24.78 -20.14 -8.93
CA LYS A 453 25.15 -19.36 -7.74
C LYS A 453 25.24 -20.28 -6.52
N ASN A 454 26.45 -20.40 -5.97
CA ASN A 454 26.79 -21.22 -4.80
C ASN A 454 26.61 -22.74 -5.00
N GLU A 455 26.56 -23.23 -6.25
CA GLU A 455 26.39 -24.65 -6.57
C GLU A 455 27.61 -25.13 -7.39
N ALA A 456 28.63 -25.67 -6.71
CA ALA A 456 29.91 -26.04 -7.33
C ALA A 456 29.78 -27.19 -8.34
N ASP A 457 28.92 -28.16 -8.07
CA ASP A 457 28.70 -29.32 -8.96
C ASP A 457 28.13 -28.90 -10.32
N ARG A 458 27.24 -27.90 -10.32
CA ARG A 458 26.65 -27.34 -11.54
C ARG A 458 27.65 -26.54 -12.34
N LEU A 459 28.54 -25.81 -11.66
CA LEU A 459 29.64 -25.12 -12.31
C LEU A 459 30.57 -26.13 -13.01
N HIS A 460 30.95 -27.19 -12.29
CA HIS A 460 31.81 -28.25 -12.82
C HIS A 460 31.17 -28.98 -14.01
N ALA A 461 29.86 -29.25 -13.96
CA ALA A 461 29.13 -29.85 -15.08
C ALA A 461 29.17 -28.97 -16.35
N LEU A 462 29.00 -27.66 -16.21
CA LEU A 462 29.09 -26.73 -17.34
C LEU A 462 30.52 -26.58 -17.87
N GLU A 463 31.53 -26.58 -16.99
CA GLU A 463 32.93 -26.57 -17.38
C GLU A 463 33.30 -27.82 -18.18
N LYS A 464 32.87 -29.01 -17.70
CA LYS A 464 33.06 -30.28 -18.40
C LYS A 464 32.42 -30.29 -19.80
N LEU A 465 31.28 -29.63 -19.96
CA LEU A 465 30.62 -29.46 -21.26
C LEU A 465 31.28 -28.42 -22.16
N GLY A 466 32.20 -27.60 -21.65
CA GLY A 466 32.87 -26.53 -22.40
C GLY A 466 32.01 -25.26 -22.54
N PHE A 467 31.23 -24.92 -21.52
CA PHE A 467 30.33 -23.77 -21.56
C PHE A 467 31.07 -22.44 -21.75
N VAL A 468 30.63 -21.65 -22.73
CA VAL A 468 31.22 -20.35 -23.05
C VAL A 468 30.67 -19.27 -22.13
N TRP A 469 31.49 -18.80 -21.18
CA TRP A 469 31.12 -17.73 -20.24
C TRP A 469 31.11 -16.34 -20.85
N ASN A 470 32.03 -16.07 -21.79
CA ASN A 470 32.13 -14.78 -22.45
C ASN A 470 32.02 -14.94 -23.97
N SER A 471 30.87 -14.54 -24.52
CA SER A 471 30.58 -14.61 -25.96
C SER A 471 31.52 -13.73 -26.79
N LEU A 472 31.99 -12.60 -26.26
CA LEU A 472 32.88 -11.71 -27.00
C LEU A 472 34.27 -12.32 -27.12
N ASP A 473 34.75 -12.98 -26.06
CA ASP A 473 36.05 -13.66 -26.05
C ASP A 473 36.04 -14.85 -27.01
N PHE A 474 34.99 -15.66 -26.95
CA PHE A 474 34.80 -16.74 -27.91
C PHE A 474 34.74 -16.23 -29.35
N THR A 475 34.00 -15.14 -29.62
CA THR A 475 33.93 -14.58 -30.97
C THR A 475 35.29 -14.08 -31.44
N PHE A 476 36.08 -13.47 -30.56
CA PHE A 476 37.41 -12.99 -30.92
C PHE A 476 38.39 -14.13 -31.20
N HIS A 477 38.55 -15.07 -30.27
CA HIS A 477 39.55 -16.13 -30.41
C HIS A 477 39.10 -17.22 -31.39
N GLU A 478 37.89 -17.77 -31.21
CA GLU A 478 37.44 -18.95 -31.97
C GLU A 478 36.86 -18.58 -33.35
N LYS A 479 36.41 -17.34 -33.55
CA LYS A 479 35.95 -16.89 -34.87
C LYS A 479 36.95 -15.99 -35.57
N ILE A 480 37.24 -14.81 -35.00
CA ILE A 480 38.02 -13.77 -35.70
C ILE A 480 39.47 -14.21 -35.93
N VAL A 481 40.17 -14.65 -34.88
CA VAL A 481 41.59 -15.06 -34.99
C VAL A 481 41.74 -16.27 -35.91
N VAL A 482 40.97 -17.33 -35.71
CA VAL A 482 41.03 -18.54 -36.57
C VAL A 482 40.71 -18.20 -38.04
N SER A 483 39.73 -17.31 -38.27
CA SER A 483 39.41 -16.85 -39.62
C SER A 483 40.53 -16.04 -40.26
N LEU A 484 41.23 -15.20 -39.49
CA LEU A 484 42.40 -14.44 -39.96
C LEU A 484 43.58 -15.36 -40.28
N GLU A 485 43.85 -16.37 -39.45
CA GLU A 485 44.88 -17.37 -39.72
C GLU A 485 44.61 -18.11 -41.03
N TRP A 486 43.36 -18.53 -41.22
CA TRP A 486 42.92 -19.19 -42.45
C TRP A 486 43.07 -18.27 -43.67
N TYR A 487 42.64 -17.01 -43.55
CA TYR A 487 42.77 -16.02 -44.62
C TYR A 487 44.25 -15.77 -44.97
N LYS A 488 45.13 -15.65 -43.97
CA LYS A 488 46.57 -15.49 -44.16
C LYS A 488 47.20 -16.69 -44.85
N ARG A 489 46.80 -17.92 -44.49
CA ARG A 489 47.27 -19.15 -45.16
C ARG A 489 46.82 -19.20 -46.62
N THR A 490 45.62 -18.71 -46.92
CA THR A 490 45.02 -18.80 -48.26
C THR A 490 45.53 -17.71 -49.21
N PHE A 491 45.64 -16.47 -48.72
CA PHE A 491 45.94 -15.29 -49.55
C PHE A 491 47.33 -14.67 -49.28
N GLY A 492 48.08 -15.19 -48.30
CA GLY A 492 49.42 -14.71 -47.94
C GLY A 492 49.46 -13.35 -47.22
N ASN A 493 48.32 -12.68 -47.05
CA ASN A 493 48.21 -11.36 -46.42
C ASN A 493 46.95 -11.25 -45.55
N LEU A 494 46.81 -10.15 -44.79
CA LEU A 494 45.65 -9.86 -43.93
C LEU A 494 44.82 -8.64 -44.39
N LEU A 495 44.89 -8.32 -45.68
CA LEU A 495 44.07 -7.28 -46.31
C LEU A 495 42.70 -7.86 -46.69
N VAL A 496 41.87 -8.10 -45.67
CA VAL A 496 40.54 -8.69 -45.87
C VAL A 496 39.57 -7.65 -46.50
N PRO A 497 38.93 -7.96 -47.65
CA PRO A 497 37.88 -7.13 -48.26
C PRO A 497 36.67 -6.98 -47.34
N LEU A 498 35.96 -5.86 -47.41
CA LEU A 498 34.83 -5.56 -46.51
C LEU A 498 33.72 -6.64 -46.56
N ASN A 499 33.42 -7.15 -47.76
CA ASN A 499 32.35 -8.12 -47.99
C ASN A 499 32.86 -9.56 -48.00
N TYR A 500 34.09 -9.81 -47.52
CA TYR A 500 34.64 -11.15 -47.49
C TYR A 500 33.93 -12.01 -46.44
N GLU A 501 33.41 -13.15 -46.89
CA GLU A 501 32.75 -14.17 -46.09
C GLU A 501 33.52 -15.49 -46.24
N LEU A 502 33.61 -16.27 -45.16
CA LEU A 502 34.31 -17.55 -45.24
C LEU A 502 33.47 -18.57 -46.00
N PRO A 503 34.08 -19.29 -46.97
CA PRO A 503 33.36 -20.26 -47.78
C PRO A 503 32.86 -21.43 -46.94
N GLU A 504 31.65 -21.90 -47.27
CA GLU A 504 31.00 -23.06 -46.65
C GLU A 504 31.54 -24.41 -47.18
N VAL A 505 32.62 -24.37 -47.97
CA VAL A 505 33.21 -25.54 -48.65
C VAL A 505 34.72 -25.59 -48.38
N GLY A 506 35.22 -26.74 -47.93
CA GLY A 506 36.66 -26.99 -47.71
C GLY A 506 37.04 -27.27 -46.25
N PRO A 507 38.33 -27.12 -45.86
CA PRO A 507 38.85 -27.45 -44.53
C PRO A 507 38.51 -26.42 -43.44
N THR A 508 37.58 -25.49 -43.70
CA THR A 508 37.13 -24.48 -42.74
C THR A 508 36.21 -25.13 -41.69
N PRO A 509 36.44 -24.91 -40.38
CA PRO A 509 35.53 -25.38 -39.35
C PRO A 509 34.10 -24.89 -39.59
N LYS A 510 33.09 -25.76 -39.38
CA LYS A 510 31.66 -25.43 -39.54
C LYS A 510 31.24 -24.16 -38.79
N LEU A 511 31.88 -23.90 -37.64
CA LEU A 511 31.72 -22.68 -36.83
C LEU A 511 31.91 -21.37 -37.61
N LEU A 512 32.72 -21.40 -38.67
CA LEU A 512 33.16 -20.23 -39.44
C LEU A 512 32.41 -20.06 -40.78
N TRP A 513 31.58 -21.03 -41.16
CA TRP A 513 30.82 -20.97 -42.41
C TRP A 513 29.90 -19.75 -42.45
N GLY A 514 29.98 -18.96 -43.53
CA GLY A 514 29.22 -17.72 -43.68
C GLY A 514 29.65 -16.59 -42.74
N PHE A 515 30.77 -16.73 -42.01
CA PHE A 515 31.25 -15.67 -41.12
C PHE A 515 31.79 -14.49 -41.95
N LYS A 516 31.19 -13.31 -41.76
CA LYS A 516 31.57 -12.05 -42.43
C LYS A 516 32.86 -11.45 -41.84
N LEU A 517 33.99 -12.12 -42.07
CA LEU A 517 35.29 -11.70 -41.57
C LEU A 517 35.64 -10.27 -42.00
N GLY A 518 35.31 -9.87 -43.24
CA GLY A 518 35.55 -8.53 -43.74
C GLY A 518 34.89 -7.43 -42.91
N ALA A 519 33.64 -7.65 -42.51
CA ALA A 519 32.89 -6.73 -41.67
C ALA A 519 33.46 -6.67 -40.24
N ALA A 520 33.88 -7.82 -39.69
CA ALA A 520 34.50 -7.90 -38.37
C ALA A 520 35.85 -7.15 -38.33
N VAL A 521 36.70 -7.37 -39.33
CA VAL A 521 38.00 -6.68 -39.50
C VAL A 521 37.81 -5.18 -39.67
N ASN A 522 36.82 -4.76 -40.44
CA ASN A 522 36.52 -3.33 -40.62
C ASN A 522 36.10 -2.66 -39.30
N LYS A 523 35.33 -3.35 -38.45
CA LYS A 523 34.95 -2.86 -37.12
C LYS A 523 36.15 -2.78 -36.17
N ILE A 524 37.05 -3.76 -36.22
CA ILE A 524 38.32 -3.73 -35.46
C ILE A 524 39.16 -2.50 -35.87
N ARG A 525 39.32 -2.24 -37.17
CA ARG A 525 40.09 -1.09 -37.66
C ARG A 525 39.45 0.27 -37.32
N SER A 526 38.14 0.40 -37.53
CA SER A 526 37.45 1.70 -37.41
C SER A 526 37.04 2.06 -35.98
N ARG A 527 36.67 1.07 -35.16
CA ARG A 527 36.09 1.30 -33.82
C ARG A 527 36.89 0.64 -32.70
N GLN A 528 37.95 -0.10 -33.04
CA GLN A 528 38.69 -0.93 -32.10
C GLN A 528 37.78 -1.94 -31.37
N ASP A 529 36.72 -2.41 -32.05
CA ASP A 529 35.84 -3.45 -31.50
C ASP A 529 36.68 -4.67 -31.11
N TYR A 530 36.35 -5.32 -29.99
CA TYR A 530 37.08 -6.44 -29.38
C TYR A 530 38.49 -6.16 -28.83
N VAL A 531 39.20 -5.11 -29.28
CA VAL A 531 40.58 -4.78 -28.84
C VAL A 531 40.68 -3.57 -27.91
N LYS A 532 39.69 -2.67 -27.92
CA LYS A 532 39.66 -1.49 -27.05
C LYS A 532 39.74 -1.90 -25.57
N GLY A 533 40.81 -1.48 -24.88
CA GLY A 533 41.04 -1.81 -23.47
C GLY A 533 41.49 -3.26 -23.21
N ARG A 534 41.94 -3.99 -24.24
CA ARG A 534 42.43 -5.38 -24.18
C ARG A 534 43.78 -5.52 -24.91
N PRO A 535 44.90 -5.18 -24.23
CA PRO A 535 46.24 -5.21 -24.85
C PRO A 535 46.68 -6.62 -25.26
N ASP A 536 46.18 -7.64 -24.56
CA ASP A 536 46.37 -9.06 -24.87
C ASP A 536 45.89 -9.41 -26.28
N ARG A 537 44.72 -8.90 -26.69
CA ARG A 537 44.15 -9.13 -28.01
C ARG A 537 44.85 -8.36 -29.10
N GLN A 538 45.29 -7.16 -28.78
CA GLN A 538 46.05 -6.33 -29.70
C GLN A 538 47.37 -7.03 -30.04
N LYS A 539 48.06 -7.57 -29.03
CA LYS A 539 49.28 -8.36 -29.20
C LYS A 539 49.06 -9.59 -30.09
N VAL A 540 47.96 -10.34 -29.90
CA VAL A 540 47.63 -11.49 -30.76
C VAL A 540 47.47 -11.08 -32.22
N LEU A 541 46.81 -9.95 -32.49
CA LEU A 541 46.67 -9.44 -33.87
C LEU A 541 48.01 -8.95 -34.44
N GLU A 542 48.84 -8.30 -33.63
CA GLU A 542 50.18 -7.86 -34.02
C GLU A 542 51.10 -9.05 -34.37
N GLU A 543 51.09 -10.11 -33.56
CA GLU A 543 51.82 -11.37 -33.80
C GLU A 543 51.36 -12.07 -35.09
N LEU A 544 50.06 -11.97 -35.41
CA LEU A 544 49.51 -12.45 -36.68
C LEU A 544 49.91 -11.58 -37.88
N GLY A 545 50.47 -10.38 -37.65
CA GLY A 545 50.84 -9.42 -38.69
C GLY A 545 49.64 -8.63 -39.22
N PHE A 546 48.65 -8.34 -38.37
CA PHE A 546 47.43 -7.64 -38.75
C PHE A 546 47.71 -6.19 -39.17
N ALA A 547 47.32 -5.84 -40.40
CA ALA A 547 47.44 -4.48 -40.92
C ALA A 547 46.31 -3.59 -40.37
N TRP A 548 46.68 -2.60 -39.55
CA TRP A 548 45.76 -1.61 -38.98
C TRP A 548 45.28 -0.59 -40.00
N GLU A 549 46.12 -0.24 -40.97
CA GLU A 549 45.81 0.70 -42.05
C GLU A 549 45.39 -0.05 -43.33
N ARG A 550 44.40 0.49 -44.06
CA ARG A 550 44.15 0.13 -45.46
C ARG A 550 45.18 0.89 -46.30
N LYS A 551 46.25 0.23 -46.74
CA LYS A 551 47.06 0.76 -47.84
C LYS A 551 46.44 0.34 -49.16
#